data_AF-A0A349UQ89-F1
#
_entry.id   AF-A0A349UQ89-F1
#
_cell.length_a   1.000
_cell.length_b   1.000
_cell.length_c   1.000
_cell.angle_alpha   90.00
_cell.angle_beta   90.00
_cell.angle_gamma   90.00
#
_symmetry.space_group_name_H-M   'P 1'
#
loop_
_entity.id
_entity.type
_entity.pdbx_description
1 polymer ?
#
loop_
_entity_poly.entity_id
_entity_poly.type
_entity_poly.pdbx_seq_one_letter_code
_entity_poly.pdbx_strand_id
1 'polypeptide(L)'
;EQTFAVDVTELAELRRVLLQQVEQVSRRLRKHALRARTVTLKLRTGDFTTRTRSATLPAPTDSTEEIWKTAQGLLTAWADRQFGALRLLGMSVS
;
A
#
# COMPACT_ATOMS: atom_id res chain seq x y z
N GLU A 1 -5.93 -4.62 4.29
CA GLU A 1 -6.27 -4.68 2.85
C GLU A 1 -7.74 -4.40 2.66
N GLN A 2 -8.13 -3.95 1.46
CA GLN A 2 -9.51 -3.64 1.10
C GLN A 2 -9.84 -4.20 -0.28
N THR A 3 -10.91 -5.00 -0.35
CA THR A 3 -11.56 -5.42 -1.60
C THR A 3 -12.68 -4.43 -1.91
N PHE A 4 -12.73 -3.95 -3.16
CA PHE A 4 -13.71 -2.98 -3.61
C PHE A 4 -14.97 -3.66 -4.15
N ALA A 5 -16.12 -2.99 -3.98
CA ALA A 5 -17.40 -3.48 -4.53
C ALA A 5 -17.42 -3.38 -6.06
N VAL A 6 -16.86 -2.30 -6.59
CA VAL A 6 -16.64 -2.03 -8.02
C VAL A 6 -15.15 -1.76 -8.21
N ASP A 7 -14.60 -2.16 -9.34
CA ASP A 7 -13.17 -1.96 -9.61
C ASP A 7 -12.85 -0.46 -9.68
N VAL A 8 -11.81 -0.04 -8.96
CA VAL A 8 -11.42 1.36 -8.82
C VAL A 8 -10.37 1.72 -9.85
N THR A 9 -10.67 2.72 -10.68
CA THR A 9 -9.73 3.29 -11.66
C THR A 9 -9.09 4.59 -11.17
N GLU A 10 -9.72 5.28 -10.22
CA GLU A 10 -9.28 6.59 -9.78
C GLU A 10 -8.10 6.51 -8.81
N LEU A 11 -6.93 7.01 -9.24
CA LEU A 11 -5.72 7.01 -8.42
C LEU A 11 -5.91 7.77 -7.09
N ALA A 12 -6.74 8.81 -7.09
CA ALA A 12 -7.09 9.57 -5.89
C ALA A 12 -7.82 8.70 -4.85
N GLU A 13 -8.74 7.84 -5.28
CA GLU A 13 -9.46 6.91 -4.40
C GLU A 13 -8.51 5.84 -3.85
N LEU A 14 -7.67 5.26 -4.71
CA LEU A 14 -6.65 4.29 -4.29
C LEU A 14 -5.68 4.89 -3.26
N ARG A 15 -5.24 6.14 -3.45
CA ARG A 15 -4.40 6.87 -2.49
C ARG A 15 -5.10 7.06 -1.15
N ARG A 16 -6.39 7.43 -1.14
CA ARG A 16 -7.18 7.57 0.09
C ARG A 16 -7.23 6.27 0.88
N VAL A 17 -7.52 5.17 0.21
CA VAL A 17 -7.58 3.82 0.81
C VAL A 17 -6.21 3.39 1.33
N LEU A 18 -5.16 3.67 0.56
CA LEU A 18 -3.80 3.36 0.96
C LEU A 18 -3.38 4.12 2.23
N LEU A 19 -3.71 5.42 2.31
CA LEU A 19 -3.40 6.25 3.47
C LEU A 19 -4.04 5.69 4.75
N GLN A 20 -5.32 5.30 4.68
CA GLN A 20 -6.00 4.66 5.81
C GLN A 20 -5.30 3.38 6.27
N GLN A 21 -4.82 2.55 5.35
CA GLN A 21 -4.07 1.34 5.69
C GLN A 21 -2.71 1.66 6.33
N VAL A 22 -2.01 2.67 5.81
CA VAL A 22 -0.73 3.15 6.37
C VAL A 22 -0.90 3.63 7.80
N GLU A 23 -1.92 4.44 8.09
CA GLU A 23 -2.21 4.93 9.44
C GLU A 23 -2.51 3.79 10.42
N GLN A 24 -3.31 2.80 9.99
CA GLN A 24 -3.63 1.63 10.82
C GLN A 24 -2.39 0.79 11.13
N VAL A 25 -1.57 0.52 10.11
CA VAL A 25 -0.36 -0.28 10.26
C VAL A 25 0.69 0.43 11.10
N SER A 26 0.93 1.73 10.88
CA SER A 26 1.91 2.49 11.66
C SER A 26 1.48 2.63 13.12
N ARG A 27 0.17 2.83 13.38
CA ARG A 27 -0.38 2.81 14.74
C ARG A 27 -0.16 1.46 15.41
N ARG A 28 -0.33 0.35 14.68
CA ARG A 28 -0.09 -1.01 15.22
C ARG A 28 1.39 -1.24 15.52
N LEU A 29 2.30 -0.83 14.64
CA LEU A 29 3.74 -0.90 14.88
C LEU A 29 4.12 -0.21 16.20
N ARG A 30 3.72 1.05 16.36
CA ARG A 30 3.97 1.83 17.59
C ARG A 30 3.35 1.20 18.82
N LYS A 31 2.11 0.71 18.73
CA LYS A 31 1.41 0.01 19.84
C LYS A 31 2.20 -1.20 20.35
N HIS A 32 2.91 -1.90 19.47
CA HIS A 32 3.67 -3.11 19.82
C HIS A 32 5.17 -2.86 19.96
N ALA A 33 5.64 -1.60 19.95
CA ALA A 33 7.05 -1.24 19.95
C ALA A 33 7.86 -1.93 18.84
N LEU A 34 7.23 -2.16 17.68
CA LEU A 34 7.83 -2.77 16.50
C LEU A 34 8.21 -1.71 15.48
N ARG A 35 9.23 -2.01 14.69
CA ARG A 35 9.61 -1.25 13.49
C ARG A 35 9.69 -2.20 12.30
N ALA A 36 9.31 -1.71 11.13
CA ALA A 36 9.35 -2.48 9.90
C ALA A 36 10.30 -1.83 8.90
N ARG A 37 10.88 -2.62 8.00
CA ARG A 37 11.85 -2.14 7.03
C ARG A 37 11.32 -2.24 5.61
N THR A 38 10.40 -3.15 5.32
CA THR A 38 9.87 -3.36 3.97
C THR A 38 8.39 -3.01 3.94
N VAL A 39 8.01 -2.19 2.96
CA VAL A 39 6.61 -1.89 2.62
C VAL A 39 6.23 -2.72 1.40
N THR A 40 5.08 -3.40 1.46
CA THR A 40 4.56 -4.22 0.37
C THR A 40 3.13 -3.82 0.03
N LEU A 41 2.86 -3.62 -1.25
CA LEU A 41 1.53 -3.45 -1.82
C LEU A 41 1.08 -4.74 -2.49
N LYS A 42 -0.17 -5.12 -2.26
CA LYS A 42 -0.92 -6.18 -2.94
C LYS A 42 -1.97 -5.52 -3.82
N LEU A 43 -1.87 -5.74 -5.12
CA LEU A 43 -2.71 -5.13 -6.15
C LEU A 43 -3.43 -6.27 -6.89
N ARG A 44 -4.76 -6.31 -6.84
CA ARG A 44 -5.54 -7.29 -7.59
C ARG A 44 -6.47 -6.60 -8.58
N THR A 45 -6.47 -7.06 -9.81
CA THR A 45 -7.34 -6.60 -10.89
C THR A 45 -8.67 -7.39 -10.92
N GLY A 46 -9.65 -6.94 -11.71
CA GLY A 46 -10.97 -7.58 -11.84
C GLY A 46 -10.96 -9.01 -12.38
N ASP A 47 -9.91 -9.37 -13.13
CA ASP A 47 -9.61 -10.75 -13.59
C ASP A 47 -8.97 -11.63 -12.49
N PHE A 48 -8.91 -11.15 -11.25
CA PHE A 48 -8.28 -11.79 -10.09
C PHE A 48 -6.76 -11.97 -10.16
N THR A 49 -6.09 -11.41 -11.17
CA THR A 49 -4.63 -11.39 -11.24
C THR A 49 -4.07 -10.56 -10.08
N THR A 50 -3.20 -11.16 -9.26
CA THR A 50 -2.57 -10.49 -8.11
C THR A 50 -1.11 -10.15 -8.43
N ARG A 51 -0.74 -8.90 -8.21
CA ARG A 51 0.64 -8.40 -8.33
C ARG A 51 1.08 -7.77 -7.03
N THR A 52 2.33 -8.03 -6.65
CA THR A 52 2.96 -7.43 -5.48
C THR A 52 4.03 -6.43 -5.88
N ARG A 53 4.15 -5.34 -5.14
CA ARG A 53 5.20 -4.33 -5.29
C ARG A 53 5.74 -4.01 -3.91
N SER A 54 7.05 -4.06 -3.74
CA SER A 54 7.67 -3.84 -2.43
C SER A 54 8.90 -2.94 -2.55
N ALA A 55 9.18 -2.22 -1.47
CA ALA A 55 10.41 -1.46 -1.29
C ALA A 55 10.93 -1.63 0.13
N THR A 56 12.24 -1.80 0.26
CA THR A 56 12.94 -1.91 1.53
C THR A 56 13.64 -0.60 1.84
N LEU A 57 13.36 -0.04 3.02
CA LEU A 57 13.91 1.19 3.54
C LEU A 57 15.36 1.00 4.03
N PRO A 58 16.19 2.06 4.02
CA PRO A 58 17.54 2.00 4.56
C PRO A 58 17.58 1.62 6.05
N ALA A 59 16.62 2.10 6.83
CA ALA A 59 16.49 1.83 8.26
C ALA A 59 15.06 1.35 8.62
N PRO A 60 14.89 0.51 9.66
CA PRO A 60 13.56 0.16 10.17
C PRO A 60 12.84 1.37 10.75
N THR A 61 11.54 1.49 10.48
CA THR A 61 10.70 2.63 10.89
C THR A 61 9.33 2.21 11.38
N ASP A 62 8.75 3.05 12.22
CA ASP A 62 7.34 3.06 12.61
C ASP A 62 6.67 4.42 12.29
N SER A 63 7.38 5.28 11.54
CA SER A 63 6.91 6.59 11.09
C SER A 63 5.82 6.44 10.03
N THR A 64 4.66 7.03 10.29
CA THR A 64 3.56 7.07 9.31
C THR A 64 4.01 7.75 8.02
N GLU A 65 4.79 8.84 8.12
CA GLU A 65 5.22 9.64 6.97
C GLU A 65 6.16 8.85 6.05
N GLU A 66 7.16 8.17 6.60
CA GLU A 66 8.11 7.37 5.81
C GLU A 66 7.43 6.19 5.12
N ILE A 67 6.52 5.52 5.85
CA ILE A 67 5.73 4.41 5.31
C ILE A 67 4.80 4.92 4.21
N TRP A 68 4.13 6.07 4.41
CA TRP A 68 3.25 6.68 3.42
C TRP A 68 4.01 7.06 2.15
N LYS A 69 5.15 7.76 2.28
CA LYS A 69 5.99 8.17 1.15
C LYS A 69 6.39 6.97 0.30
N THR A 70 6.81 5.88 0.95
CA THR A 70 7.19 4.63 0.28
C THR A 70 5.99 3.97 -0.42
N ALA A 71 4.87 3.83 0.29
CA ALA A 71 3.66 3.20 -0.23
C ALA A 71 3.09 3.99 -1.43
N GLN A 72 3.00 5.32 -1.32
CA GLN A 72 2.55 6.19 -2.40
C GLN A 72 3.48 6.12 -3.61
N GLY A 73 4.80 6.04 -3.39
CA GLY A 73 5.79 5.85 -4.46
C GLY A 73 5.58 4.54 -5.21
N LEU A 74 5.37 3.42 -4.50
CA LEU A 74 5.07 2.12 -5.10
C LEU A 74 3.77 2.14 -5.91
N LEU A 75 2.71 2.77 -5.39
CA LEU A 75 1.44 2.90 -6.09
C LEU A 75 1.57 3.74 -7.36
N THR A 76 2.29 4.87 -7.29
CA THR A 76 2.50 5.76 -8.44
C THR A 76 3.34 5.07 -9.51
N ALA A 77 4.45 4.42 -9.14
CA ALA A 77 5.28 3.68 -10.08
C ALA A 77 4.56 2.50 -10.75
N TRP A 78 3.61 1.87 -10.04
CA TRP A 78 2.72 0.89 -10.64
C TRP A 78 1.75 1.51 -11.63
N ALA A 79 1.08 2.61 -11.24
CA ALA A 79 0.10 3.31 -12.08
C ALA A 79 0.73 3.82 -13.38
N ASP A 80 1.97 4.32 -13.34
CA ASP A 80 2.68 4.82 -14.52
C ASP A 80 3.00 3.71 -15.55
N ARG A 81 3.18 2.46 -15.10
CA ARG A 81 3.53 1.33 -15.97
C ARG A 81 2.32 0.49 -16.38
N GLN A 82 1.33 0.42 -15.51
CA GLN A 82 0.24 -0.54 -15.54
C GLN A 82 -0.99 0.14 -14.94
N PHE A 83 -1.50 1.17 -15.62
CA PHE A 83 -2.76 1.76 -15.22
C PHE A 83 -3.91 0.79 -15.53
N GLY A 84 -4.62 0.34 -14.50
CA GLY A 84 -5.73 -0.60 -14.63
C GLY A 84 -6.66 -0.55 -13.43
N ALA A 85 -7.90 -0.97 -13.60
CA ALA A 85 -8.88 -0.99 -12.53
C ALA A 85 -8.50 -2.04 -11.46
N LEU A 86 -8.54 -1.65 -10.18
CA LEU A 86 -8.24 -2.55 -9.06
C LEU A 86 -9.51 -3.03 -8.35
N ARG A 87 -9.58 -4.35 -8.16
CA ARG A 87 -10.55 -5.06 -7.32
C ARG A 87 -10.11 -5.10 -5.86
N LEU A 88 -8.80 -5.08 -5.58
CA LEU A 88 -8.24 -5.08 -4.22
C LEU A 88 -6.96 -4.26 -4.14
N LEU A 89 -6.85 -3.48 -3.07
CA LEU A 89 -5.61 -2.82 -2.64
C LEU A 89 -5.29 -3.21 -1.19
N GLY A 90 -4.15 -3.86 -1.00
CA GLY A 90 -3.62 -4.22 0.30
C GLY A 90 -2.24 -3.61 0.54
N MET A 91 -1.97 -3.22 1.78
CA MET A 91 -0.64 -2.83 2.24
C MET A 91 -0.25 -3.63 3.47
N SER A 92 1.01 -4.06 3.52
CA SER A 92 1.63 -4.71 4.66
C SER A 92 3.06 -4.23 4.86
N VAL A 93 3.60 -4.51 6.05
CA VAL A 93 4.97 -4.19 6.43
C VAL A 93 5.64 -5.40 7.07
N SER A 94 6.97 -5.51 6.92
CA SER A 94 7.82 -6.54 7.54
C SER A 94 9.20 -6.01 7.90
#